data_AF-A0A445LB31-F1
#
_entry.id   AF-A0A445LB31-F1
#
_cell.length_a   1.000
_cell.length_b   1.000
_cell.length_c   1.000
_cell.angle_alpha   90.00
_cell.angle_beta   90.00
_cell.angle_gamma   90.00
#
_symmetry.space_group_name_H-M   'P 1'
#
loop_
_entity.id
_entity.type
_entity.pdbx_description
1 polymer ?
#
loop_
_entity_poly.entity_id
_entity_poly.type
_entity_poly.pdbx_seq_one_letter_code
_entity_poly.pdbx_strand_id
1 'polypeptide(L)'
;MDSLIGNWPSYDPHNFSQLRPSDPSSSSKMMPATYHPTHNRTLPAPDQVISTEAKNILMRHIYQHAEQKLNPKRAASDNLLLPEHGCKQPRVSS
;
A
#
# COMPACT_ATOMS: atom_id res chain seq x y z
N MET A 1 -29.88 -17.67 -12.94
CA MET A 1 -28.97 -17.48 -14.09
C MET A 1 -27.96 -16.44 -13.64
N ASP A 2 -26.94 -16.88 -12.93
CA ASP A 2 -25.90 -15.98 -12.41
C ASP A 2 -24.97 -15.67 -13.59
N SER A 3 -25.11 -14.47 -14.13
CA SER A 3 -24.30 -14.03 -15.27
C SER A 3 -22.83 -14.08 -14.89
N LEU A 4 -22.04 -14.84 -15.67
CA LEU A 4 -20.59 -15.06 -15.51
C LEU A 4 -19.75 -13.76 -15.43
N ILE A 5 -20.37 -12.62 -15.74
CA ILE A 5 -19.77 -11.27 -15.82
C ILE A 5 -20.62 -10.19 -15.11
N GLY A 6 -21.70 -10.57 -14.43
CA GLY A 6 -22.86 -9.70 -14.23
C GLY A 6 -22.97 -8.87 -12.95
N ASN A 7 -22.00 -8.89 -12.04
CA ASN A 7 -22.10 -8.21 -10.75
C ASN A 7 -20.83 -7.40 -10.41
N TRP A 8 -20.44 -6.46 -11.28
CA TRP A 8 -19.34 -5.53 -10.95
C TRP A 8 -19.76 -4.58 -9.83
N PRO A 9 -18.83 -4.23 -8.92
CA PRO A 9 -19.12 -3.27 -7.87
C PRO A 9 -19.49 -1.91 -8.49
N SER A 10 -20.61 -1.38 -8.05
CA SER A 10 -21.05 -0.03 -8.37
C SER A 10 -20.99 0.80 -7.10
N TYR A 11 -20.21 1.88 -7.11
CA TYR A 11 -20.20 2.85 -6.03
C TYR A 11 -21.46 3.72 -6.05
N ASP A 12 -21.86 4.17 -7.23
CA ASP A 12 -23.12 4.87 -7.50
C ASP A 12 -23.64 4.42 -8.89
N PRO A 13 -24.85 3.80 -8.97
CA PRO A 13 -25.48 3.38 -10.22
C PRO A 13 -25.65 4.50 -11.26
N HIS A 14 -25.64 5.77 -10.85
CA HIS A 14 -25.86 6.89 -11.75
C HIS A 14 -24.60 7.38 -12.48
N ASN A 15 -23.39 7.05 -11.98
CA ASN A 15 -22.10 7.55 -12.48
C ASN A 15 -21.93 7.46 -14.00
N PHE A 16 -22.48 6.42 -14.63
CA PHE A 16 -22.33 6.15 -16.05
C PHE A 16 -23.67 6.02 -16.79
N SER A 17 -24.78 6.32 -16.12
CA SER A 17 -26.13 6.18 -16.68
C SER A 17 -26.43 7.19 -17.80
N GLN A 18 -25.69 8.30 -17.86
CA GLN A 18 -25.96 9.44 -18.75
C GLN A 18 -24.82 9.73 -19.75
N LEU A 19 -23.80 8.86 -19.85
CA LEU A 19 -22.64 9.14 -20.71
C LEU A 19 -22.92 8.84 -22.18
N ARG A 20 -23.54 9.81 -22.85
CA ARG A 20 -23.38 10.03 -24.29
C ARG A 20 -23.21 11.54 -24.49
N PRO A 21 -22.08 12.01 -25.03
CA PRO A 21 -22.20 13.06 -26.02
C PRO A 21 -23.15 12.52 -27.08
N SER A 22 -24.33 13.13 -27.24
CA SER A 22 -25.35 12.71 -28.24
C SER A 22 -24.82 12.76 -29.67
N ASP A 23 -23.63 13.34 -29.85
CA ASP A 23 -22.99 13.63 -31.12
C ASP A 23 -21.55 13.10 -31.12
N PRO A 24 -21.20 12.14 -32.00
CA PRO A 24 -19.83 11.63 -32.15
C PRO A 24 -18.84 12.67 -32.67
N SER A 25 -19.30 13.84 -33.15
CA SER A 25 -18.45 14.97 -33.52
C SER A 25 -18.09 15.89 -32.35
N SER A 26 -18.79 15.75 -31.22
CA SER A 26 -18.50 16.48 -30.00
C SER A 26 -17.39 15.77 -29.24
N SER A 27 -16.14 16.23 -29.41
CA SER A 27 -15.09 15.82 -28.49
C SER A 27 -15.56 16.20 -27.09
N SER A 28 -15.61 15.24 -26.17
CA SER A 28 -15.93 15.51 -24.77
C SER A 28 -14.88 16.50 -24.25
N LYS A 29 -15.21 17.80 -24.27
CA LYS A 29 -14.36 18.88 -23.76
C LYS A 29 -14.35 18.88 -22.23
N MET A 30 -14.32 17.71 -21.61
CA MET A 30 -14.09 17.59 -20.18
C MET A 30 -12.58 17.58 -19.94
N MET A 31 -11.91 18.68 -20.29
CA MET A 31 -10.54 18.90 -19.84
C MET A 31 -10.61 19.39 -18.40
N PRO A 32 -10.00 18.68 -17.43
CA PRO A 32 -9.86 19.22 -16.09
C PRO A 32 -9.12 20.56 -16.14
N ALA A 33 -9.59 21.54 -15.37
CA ALA A 33 -8.89 22.81 -15.26
C ALA A 33 -7.53 22.62 -14.59
N THR A 34 -6.51 23.33 -15.06
CA THR A 34 -5.21 23.39 -14.38
C THR A 34 -5.37 24.08 -13.03
N TYR A 35 -4.96 23.40 -11.95
CA TYR A 35 -4.99 23.98 -10.62
C TYR A 35 -3.86 25.00 -10.43
N HIS A 36 -4.22 26.21 -9.97
CA HIS A 36 -3.28 27.28 -9.63
C HIS A 36 -3.38 27.60 -8.13
N PRO A 37 -2.45 27.11 -7.29
CA PRO A 37 -2.49 27.34 -5.84
C PRO A 37 -2.32 28.82 -5.51
N THR A 38 -3.25 29.40 -4.74
CA THR A 38 -3.13 30.76 -4.18
C THR A 38 -2.68 30.77 -2.72
N HIS A 39 -2.55 29.60 -2.11
CA HIS A 39 -2.19 29.41 -0.72
C HIS A 39 -1.23 28.23 -0.54
N ASN A 40 -0.47 28.22 0.55
CA ASN A 40 0.50 27.17 0.86
C ASN A 40 -0.11 25.83 1.35
N ARG A 41 -1.45 25.68 1.38
CA ARG A 41 -2.12 24.48 1.95
C ARG A 41 -1.92 23.18 1.17
N THR A 42 -1.45 23.25 -0.07
CA THR A 42 -1.11 22.06 -0.90
C THR A 42 0.35 21.65 -0.79
N LEU A 43 1.16 22.37 -0.01
CA LEU A 43 2.49 21.89 0.36
C LEU A 43 2.31 20.75 1.37
N PRO A 44 3.13 19.68 1.32
CA PRO A 44 3.11 18.65 2.35
C PRO A 44 3.22 19.32 3.73
N ALA A 45 2.61 18.72 4.74
CA ALA A 45 2.65 19.25 6.10
C ALA A 45 4.10 19.63 6.43
N PRO A 46 4.37 20.89 6.79
CA PRO A 46 5.73 21.42 6.88
C PRO A 46 6.58 20.67 7.92
N ASP A 47 5.93 19.90 8.78
CA ASP A 47 6.51 19.21 9.92
C ASP A 47 7.13 17.85 9.52
N GLN A 48 6.99 17.40 8.27
CA GLN A 48 7.57 16.14 7.79
C GLN A 48 8.31 16.32 6.46
N VAL A 49 9.61 16.04 6.49
CA VAL A 49 10.50 16.18 5.33
C VAL A 49 10.94 14.80 4.84
N ILE A 50 10.70 14.52 3.56
CA ILE A 50 11.24 13.31 2.91
C ILE A 50 12.76 13.48 2.77
N SER A 51 13.51 12.63 3.46
CA SER A 51 14.97 12.67 3.47
C SER A 51 15.56 11.40 2.87
N THR A 52 16.69 11.53 2.19
CA THR A 52 17.46 10.38 1.66
C THR A 52 18.53 9.97 2.66
N GLU A 53 18.78 8.66 2.75
CA GLU A 53 19.86 8.18 3.60
C GLU A 53 21.22 8.45 2.95
N ALA A 54 22.10 9.18 3.65
CA ALA A 54 23.44 9.53 3.14
C ALA A 54 24.39 8.32 3.05
N LYS A 55 24.08 7.23 3.75
CA LYS A 55 24.95 6.05 3.84
C LYS A 55 24.97 5.28 2.53
N ASN A 56 26.18 4.96 2.07
CA ASN A 56 26.35 4.05 0.93
C ASN A 56 25.70 2.68 1.22
N ILE A 57 25.08 2.11 0.19
CA ILE A 57 24.30 0.86 0.31
C ILE A 57 25.12 -0.33 0.80
N LEU A 58 26.39 -0.45 0.41
CA LEU A 58 27.27 -1.54 0.83
C LEU A 58 27.63 -1.39 2.31
N MET A 59 27.97 -0.17 2.73
CA MET A 59 28.28 0.12 4.14
C MET A 59 27.08 -0.17 5.02
N ARG A 60 25.87 0.24 4.62
CA ARG A 60 24.63 -0.07 5.33
C ARG A 60 24.50 -1.57 5.59
N HIS A 61 24.69 -2.38 4.55
CA HIS A 61 24.58 -3.84 4.62
C HIS A 61 25.62 -4.46 5.58
N ILE A 62 26.87 -4.01 5.51
CA ILE A 62 27.94 -4.48 6.40
C ILE A 62 27.61 -4.19 7.86
N TYR A 63 27.18 -2.97 8.18
CA TYR A 63 26.87 -2.59 9.55
C TYR A 63 25.61 -3.29 10.09
N GLN A 64 24.56 -3.46 9.28
CA GLN A 64 23.38 -4.23 9.64
C GLN A 64 23.73 -5.69 9.97
N HIS A 65 24.57 -6.32 9.14
CA HIS A 65 25.03 -7.69 9.42
C HIS A 65 25.97 -7.78 10.61
N ALA A 66 26.80 -6.75 10.84
CA ALA A 66 27.57 -6.66 12.05
C ALA A 66 26.61 -6.71 13.24
N GLU A 67 25.67 -5.75 13.36
CA GLU A 67 24.61 -5.62 14.39
C GLU A 67 23.83 -6.92 14.67
N GLN A 68 23.46 -7.66 13.63
CA GLN A 68 22.81 -8.96 13.79
C GLN A 68 23.70 -10.02 14.45
N LYS A 69 25.02 -9.98 14.21
CA LYS A 69 25.98 -10.97 14.75
C LYS A 69 26.42 -10.69 16.19
N LEU A 70 26.36 -9.45 16.66
CA LEU A 70 26.60 -9.11 18.08
C LEU A 70 25.35 -9.19 18.97
N ASN A 71 24.18 -9.54 18.42
CA ASN A 71 23.08 -10.04 19.26
C ASN A 71 23.54 -11.39 19.87
N PRO A 72 23.86 -11.45 21.17
CA PRO A 72 24.58 -12.58 21.74
C PRO A 72 23.74 -13.86 21.70
N LYS A 73 24.35 -14.96 21.24
CA LYS A 73 23.88 -16.32 21.53
C LYS A 73 23.94 -16.60 23.03
N ARG A 74 22.89 -16.26 23.79
CA ARG A 74 22.48 -17.01 25.00
C ARG A 74 20.96 -17.15 25.01
N ALA A 75 20.51 -18.35 25.37
CA ALA A 75 19.16 -18.87 25.20
C ALA A 75 18.09 -18.20 26.10
N ALA A 76 16.85 -18.39 25.68
CA ALA A 76 15.57 -17.81 26.12
C ALA A 76 15.27 -17.77 27.62
N SER A 77 14.65 -16.66 28.05
CA SER A 77 13.38 -16.60 28.81
C SER A 77 12.88 -15.15 28.81
N ASP A 78 11.57 -14.94 28.93
CA ASP A 78 10.89 -13.64 29.11
C ASP A 78 10.36 -12.90 27.88
N ASN A 79 9.85 -13.63 26.88
CA ASN A 79 8.63 -13.17 26.20
C ASN A 79 7.64 -14.33 26.05
N LEU A 80 7.34 -14.98 27.18
CA LEU A 80 6.11 -15.76 27.37
C LEU A 80 4.94 -14.79 27.63
N LEU A 81 4.61 -13.94 26.65
CA LEU A 81 3.36 -13.17 26.63
C LEU A 81 2.83 -13.06 25.20
N LEU A 82 2.50 -14.21 24.61
CA LEU A 82 1.32 -14.33 23.75
C LEU A 82 0.69 -15.70 24.05
N PRO A 83 -0.55 -15.73 24.57
CA PRO A 83 -1.28 -16.98 24.76
C PRO A 83 -1.47 -17.70 23.41
N GLU A 84 -0.94 -18.94 23.34
CA GLU A 84 -1.55 -20.20 22.89
C GLU A 84 -2.92 -20.06 22.11
N HIS A 85 -3.33 -20.81 21.07
CA HIS A 85 -3.19 -22.23 20.70
C HIS A 85 -3.78 -22.48 19.29
N GLY A 86 -3.38 -23.59 18.64
CA GLY A 86 -4.21 -24.37 17.68
C GLY A 86 -3.90 -24.13 16.18
N CYS A 87 -3.76 -25.12 15.29
CA CYS A 87 -4.01 -26.55 15.31
C CYS A 87 -3.15 -27.25 14.24
N LYS A 88 -2.95 -28.55 14.45
CA LYS A 88 -1.96 -29.45 13.84
C LYS A 88 -2.19 -29.67 12.32
N GLN A 89 -1.10 -29.77 11.54
CA GLN A 89 -1.15 -30.50 10.25
C GLN A 89 -0.63 -31.93 10.47
N PRO A 90 -1.37 -32.98 10.02
CA PRO A 90 -0.91 -34.36 10.15
C PRO A 90 0.11 -34.69 9.05
N ARG A 91 1.21 -35.33 9.44
CA ARG A 91 2.17 -35.96 8.52
C ARG A 91 1.62 -37.34 8.16
N VAL A 92 1.25 -37.54 6.89
CA VAL A 92 1.00 -38.89 6.36
C VAL A 92 2.34 -39.51 5.98
N SER A 93 2.56 -40.75 6.39
CA SER A 93 3.65 -41.60 5.92
C SER A 93 3.10 -42.98 5.62
N SER A 94 3.22 -43.41 4.38
CA SER A 94 3.61 -44.75 3.90
C SER A 94 3.88 -44.64 2.41
#